data_AF-A0A1H4NP24-F1
#
_entry.id   AF-A0A1H4NP24-F1
#
_cell.length_a   1.000
_cell.length_b   1.000
_cell.length_c   1.000
_cell.angle_alpha   90.00
_cell.angle_beta   90.00
_cell.angle_gamma   90.00
#
_symmetry.space_group_name_H-M   'P 1'
#
loop_
_entity.id
_entity.type
_entity.pdbx_description
1 polymer ?
#
loop_
_entity_poly.entity_id
_entity_poly.type
_entity_poly.pdbx_seq_one_letter_code
_entity_poly.pdbx_strand_id
1 'polypeptide(L)'
;MGDLSHAVLTQMIWIVARVIGAGTIGRQDLVTAFGISQSQAAIDFRSYRAINPDRLMHDRQARTYLVSPGSLTAYPTALRTRVIHAVRMVMDLITDGSQPAKPAPSCARCEDMRFLDSHVILEQCLDCNPEIPK
;
A
#
# COMPACT_ATOMS: atom_id res chain seq x y z
N MET A 1 14.43 8.42 25.13
CA MET A 1 13.65 7.99 23.96
C MET A 1 14.56 7.02 23.23
N GLY A 2 14.34 5.71 23.34
CA GLY A 2 15.29 4.72 22.82
C GLY A 2 15.44 4.88 21.31
N ASP A 3 16.67 4.79 20.80
CA ASP A 3 16.96 4.94 19.37
C ASP A 3 16.15 3.91 18.58
N LEU A 4 15.16 4.38 17.83
CA LEU A 4 14.45 3.55 16.87
C LEU A 4 15.45 3.09 15.82
N SER A 5 15.51 1.78 15.56
CA SER A 5 16.39 1.27 14.51
C SER A 5 16.02 1.92 13.17
N HIS A 6 17.03 2.14 12.32
CA HIS A 6 16.83 2.73 11.00
C HIS A 6 15.81 1.93 10.16
N ALA A 7 15.76 0.61 10.35
CA ALA A 7 14.78 -0.26 9.71
C ALA A 7 13.34 0.06 10.15
N VAL A 8 13.10 0.17 11.46
CA VAL A 8 11.78 0.50 12.00
C VAL A 8 11.35 1.90 11.56
N LEU A 9 12.25 2.87 11.59
CA LEU A 9 11.96 4.22 11.11
C LEU A 9 11.59 4.22 9.62
N THR A 10 12.33 3.46 8.80
CA THR A 10 12.06 3.31 7.36
C THR A 10 10.66 2.73 7.12
N GLN A 11 10.30 1.68 7.84
CA GLN A 11 8.96 1.06 7.77
C GLN A 11 7.86 2.05 8.17
N MET A 12 8.07 2.84 9.23
CA MET A 12 7.13 3.89 9.65
C MET A 12 6.93 4.97 8.58
N ILE A 13 8.02 5.46 7.97
CA ILE A 13 7.94 6.45 6.89
C ILE A 13 7.20 5.85 5.69
N TRP A 14 7.47 4.59 5.36
CA TRP A 14 6.83 3.90 4.26
C TRP A 14 5.33 3.69 4.49
N ILE A 15 4.90 3.30 5.70
CA ILE A 15 3.48 3.19 6.08
C ILE A 15 2.73 4.48 5.73
N VAL A 16 3.26 5.63 6.15
CA VAL A 16 2.65 6.95 5.91
C VAL A 16 2.60 7.27 4.43
N ALA A 17 3.70 7.02 3.73
CA ALA A 17 3.78 7.30 2.31
C ALA A 17 2.76 6.46 1.51
N ARG A 18 2.66 5.17 1.84
CA ARG A 18 1.79 4.20 1.17
C ARG A 18 0.31 4.48 1.40
N VAL A 19 -0.10 4.73 2.65
CA VAL A 19 -1.51 5.01 2.98
C VAL A 19 -2.00 6.32 2.37
N ILE A 20 -1.14 7.34 2.24
CA ILE A 20 -1.49 8.60 1.56
C ILE A 20 -1.72 8.36 0.06
N GLY A 21 -0.88 7.53 -0.57
CA GLY A 21 -0.96 7.27 -2.00
C GLY A 21 -2.10 6.33 -2.40
N ALA A 22 -2.44 5.34 -1.58
CA ALA A 22 -3.43 4.32 -1.92
C ALA A 22 -4.70 4.33 -1.07
N GLY A 23 -4.82 5.27 -0.13
CA GLY A 23 -5.98 5.43 0.75
C GLY A 23 -6.02 4.44 1.90
N THR A 24 -5.62 3.18 1.69
CA THR A 24 -5.59 2.13 2.71
C THR A 24 -4.27 1.38 2.72
N ILE A 25 -3.91 0.79 3.86
CA ILE A 25 -2.76 -0.09 3.99
C ILE A 25 -3.04 -1.21 5.00
N GLY A 26 -2.65 -2.43 4.69
CA GLY A 26 -2.76 -3.59 5.56
C GLY A 26 -1.42 -4.13 6.04
N ARG A 27 -1.47 -5.17 6.89
CA ARG A 27 -0.27 -5.90 7.32
C ARG A 27 0.42 -6.60 6.16
N GLN A 28 -0.35 -7.10 5.20
CA GLN A 28 0.19 -7.80 4.03
C GLN A 28 1.04 -6.88 3.16
N ASP A 29 0.74 -5.59 3.07
CA ASP A 29 1.58 -4.63 2.34
C ASP A 29 2.99 -4.58 2.91
N LEU A 30 3.15 -4.60 4.24
CA LEU A 30 4.48 -4.60 4.87
C LEU A 30 5.20 -5.92 4.69
N VAL A 31 4.46 -7.04 4.77
CA VAL A 31 5.02 -8.38 4.52
C VAL A 31 5.59 -8.44 3.11
N THR A 32 4.82 -8.00 2.11
CA THR A 32 5.26 -7.97 0.71
C THR A 32 6.43 -7.01 0.49
N ALA A 33 6.40 -5.82 1.09
CA ALA A 33 7.41 -4.79 0.86
C ALA A 33 8.74 -5.03 1.60
N PHE A 34 8.71 -5.64 2.78
CA PHE A 34 9.88 -5.77 3.65
C PHE A 34 10.25 -7.22 4.01
N GLY A 35 9.48 -8.21 3.57
CA GLY A 35 9.73 -9.62 3.88
C GLY A 35 9.61 -9.96 5.38
N ILE A 36 8.90 -9.13 6.16
CA ILE A 36 8.71 -9.34 7.60
C ILE A 36 7.50 -10.23 7.89
N SER A 37 7.41 -10.78 9.10
CA SER A 37 6.24 -11.56 9.52
C SER A 37 5.00 -10.67 9.75
N GLN A 38 3.81 -11.26 9.69
CA GLN A 38 2.57 -10.55 10.05
C GLN A 38 2.56 -10.03 11.49
N SER A 39 3.21 -10.75 12.42
CA SER A 39 3.33 -10.32 13.81
C SER A 39 4.22 -9.09 13.94
N GLN A 40 5.33 -9.03 13.20
CA GLN A 40 6.21 -7.87 13.15
C GLN A 40 5.51 -6.67 12.50
N ALA A 41 4.83 -6.87 11.36
CA ALA A 41 4.03 -5.81 10.74
C ALA A 41 2.98 -5.23 11.71
N ALA A 42 2.36 -6.08 12.53
CA ALA A 42 1.43 -5.62 13.55
C ALA A 42 2.11 -4.83 14.68
N ILE A 43 3.35 -5.17 15.05
CA ILE A 43 4.17 -4.39 15.99
C ILE A 43 4.47 -3.02 15.37
N ASP A 44 4.88 -2.96 14.11
CA ASP A 44 5.25 -1.71 13.44
C ASP A 44 4.06 -0.72 13.38
N PHE A 45 2.86 -1.20 13.05
CA PHE A 45 1.65 -0.39 13.11
C PHE A 45 1.32 0.10 14.53
N ARG A 46 1.50 -0.74 15.56
CA ARG A 46 1.28 -0.33 16.95
C ARG A 46 2.30 0.72 17.37
N SER A 47 3.57 0.52 17.04
CA SER A 47 4.65 1.46 17.32
C SER A 47 4.42 2.79 16.62
N TYR A 48 3.99 2.77 15.36
CA TYR A 48 3.68 3.99 14.62
C TYR A 48 2.54 4.76 15.31
N ARG A 49 1.45 4.08 15.66
CA ARG A 49 0.29 4.68 16.33
C ARG A 49 0.61 5.14 17.75
N ALA A 50 1.54 4.50 18.46
CA ALA A 50 1.97 4.96 19.78
C ALA A 50 2.68 6.33 19.69
N ILE A 51 3.42 6.58 18.60
CA ILE A 51 4.11 7.85 18.35
C ILE A 51 3.18 8.88 17.68
N ASN A 52 2.23 8.41 16.88
CA ASN A 52 1.32 9.22 16.06
C ASN A 52 -0.14 8.78 16.23
N PRO A 53 -0.73 8.93 17.43
CA PRO A 53 -2.03 8.35 17.78
C PRO A 53 -3.17 8.83 16.89
N ASP A 54 -3.13 10.09 16.48
CA ASP A 54 -4.23 10.73 15.75
C ASP A 54 -4.06 10.67 14.23
N ARG A 55 -3.06 9.96 13.71
CA ARG A 55 -2.72 9.98 12.27
C ARG A 55 -3.19 8.76 11.48
N LEU A 56 -3.37 7.63 12.15
CA LEU A 56 -3.85 6.39 11.55
C LEU A 56 -5.02 5.80 12.32
N MET A 57 -6.15 5.65 11.63
CA MET A 57 -7.32 4.93 12.10
C MET A 57 -7.24 3.47 11.64
N HIS A 58 -7.59 2.54 12.52
CA HIS A 58 -7.66 1.12 12.17
C HIS A 58 -9.10 0.71 11.89
N ASP A 59 -9.38 0.38 10.63
CA ASP A 59 -10.64 -0.23 10.22
C ASP A 59 -10.61 -1.72 10.58
N ARG A 60 -11.41 -2.10 11.58
CA ARG A 60 -11.48 -3.48 12.06
C ARG A 60 -12.20 -4.42 11.09
N GLN A 61 -13.11 -3.90 10.27
CA GLN A 61 -13.87 -4.70 9.30
C GLN A 61 -12.98 -5.03 8.11
N ALA A 62 -12.35 -4.02 7.52
CA ALA A 62 -11.43 -4.20 6.40
C ALA A 62 -10.05 -4.75 6.82
N ARG A 63 -9.72 -4.71 8.13
CA ARG A 63 -8.40 -5.07 8.69
C ARG A 63 -7.25 -4.24 8.10
N THR A 64 -7.56 -3.01 7.73
CA THR A 64 -6.64 -2.04 7.15
C THR A 64 -6.51 -0.80 8.03
N TYR A 65 -5.56 0.05 7.68
CA TYR A 65 -5.33 1.34 8.29
C TYR A 65 -5.58 2.43 7.26
N LEU A 66 -6.16 3.52 7.73
CA LEU A 66 -6.57 4.68 6.96
C LEU A 66 -5.94 5.93 7.58
N VAL A 67 -5.69 6.96 6.76
CA VAL A 67 -5.33 8.28 7.29
C VAL A 67 -6.51 8.82 8.09
N SER A 68 -6.25 9.28 9.31
CA SER A 68 -7.29 9.97 10.10
C SER A 68 -7.70 11.28 9.42
N PRO A 69 -9.00 11.62 9.38
CA PRO A 69 -9.45 12.90 8.82
C PRO A 69 -8.73 14.09 9.45
N GLY A 70 -8.23 15.01 8.62
CA GLY A 70 -7.52 16.22 9.09
C GLY A 70 -6.10 15.99 9.62
N SER A 71 -5.57 14.76 9.56
CA SER A 71 -4.20 14.48 10.01
C SER A 71 -3.17 15.13 9.09
N LEU A 72 -2.25 15.90 9.67
CA LEU A 72 -1.01 16.33 9.00
C LEU A 72 -0.05 15.14 8.85
N THR A 73 0.77 15.13 7.80
CA THR A 73 1.72 14.05 7.56
C THR A 73 2.88 14.09 8.56
N ALA A 74 3.27 12.95 9.16
CA ALA A 74 4.35 12.91 10.16
C ALA A 74 5.74 13.17 9.59
N TYR A 75 5.92 12.95 8.29
CA TYR A 75 7.20 13.04 7.61
C TYR A 75 7.09 13.96 6.40
N PRO A 76 8.13 14.72 6.03
CA PRO A 76 8.11 15.58 4.84
C PRO A 76 7.90 14.80 3.53
N THR A 77 7.27 15.42 2.54
CA THR A 77 6.97 14.79 1.23
C THR A 77 8.21 14.20 0.57
N ALA A 78 9.31 14.96 0.50
CA ALA A 78 10.55 14.50 -0.12
C ALA A 78 11.10 13.21 0.53
N LEU A 79 10.98 13.07 1.85
CA LEU A 79 11.44 11.88 2.58
C LEU A 79 10.55 10.67 2.27
N ARG A 80 9.22 10.87 2.28
CA ARG A 80 8.25 9.83 1.92
C ARG A 80 8.47 9.32 0.50
N THR A 81 8.67 10.24 -0.45
CA THR A 81 8.95 9.93 -1.85
C THR A 81 10.22 9.08 -1.97
N ARG A 82 11.32 9.48 -1.32
CA ARG A 82 12.58 8.71 -1.33
C ARG A 82 12.39 7.27 -0.83
N VAL A 83 11.69 7.11 0.30
CA VAL A 83 11.47 5.77 0.88
C VAL A 83 10.59 4.91 -0.02
N ILE A 84 9.50 5.44 -0.58
CA ILE A 84 8.67 4.69 -1.55
C ILE A 84 9.49 4.24 -2.75
N HIS A 85 10.28 5.14 -3.35
CA HIS A 85 11.09 4.79 -4.52
C HIS A 85 12.16 3.76 -4.18
N ALA A 86 12.84 3.91 -3.04
CA ALA A 86 13.83 2.94 -2.59
C ALA A 86 13.22 1.54 -2.41
N VAL A 87 12.07 1.43 -1.76
CA VAL A 87 11.38 0.15 -1.57
C VAL A 87 10.90 -0.42 -2.90
N ARG A 88 10.36 0.41 -3.81
CA ARG A 88 9.96 -0.03 -5.16
C ARG A 88 11.14 -0.59 -5.96
N MET A 89 12.25 0.13 -6.02
CA MET A 89 13.45 -0.35 -6.74
C MET A 89 13.93 -1.71 -6.21
N VAL A 90 13.92 -1.91 -4.89
CA VAL A 90 14.30 -3.20 -4.30
C VAL A 90 13.29 -4.29 -4.63
N MET A 91 11.99 -4.00 -4.54
CA MET A 91 10.95 -4.97 -4.92
C MET A 91 11.08 -5.37 -6.39
N ASP A 92 11.27 -4.41 -7.29
CA ASP A 92 11.40 -4.65 -8.74
C ASP A 92 12.58 -5.60 -9.04
N LEU A 93 13.72 -5.41 -8.36
CA LEU A 93 14.90 -6.28 -8.47
C LEU A 93 14.68 -7.70 -7.93
N ILE A 94 13.85 -7.87 -6.89
CA ILE A 94 13.52 -9.18 -6.34
C ILE A 94 12.51 -9.92 -7.25
N THR A 95 11.66 -9.17 -7.97
CA THR A 95 10.59 -9.74 -8.80
C THR A 95 11.00 -10.15 -10.22
N ASP A 96 12.28 -10.08 -10.60
CA ASP A 96 12.80 -10.35 -11.96
C ASP A 96 12.62 -11.82 -12.46
N GLY A 97 11.89 -12.66 -11.70
CA GLY A 97 11.50 -14.02 -12.07
C GLY A 97 9.99 -14.28 -12.16
N SER A 98 9.12 -13.28 -11.92
CA SER A 98 7.68 -13.43 -12.11
C SER A 98 7.29 -12.85 -13.47
N GLN A 99 6.92 -13.70 -14.42
CA GLN A 99 6.19 -13.26 -15.61
C GLN A 99 5.05 -12.33 -15.19
N PRO A 100 4.78 -11.24 -15.95
CA PRO A 100 3.60 -10.43 -15.70
C PRO A 100 2.39 -11.36 -15.72
N ALA A 101 1.48 -11.18 -14.76
CA ALA A 101 0.23 -11.92 -14.73
C ALA A 101 -0.36 -11.96 -16.15
N LYS A 102 -0.71 -13.17 -16.62
CA LYS A 102 -1.39 -13.35 -17.90
C LYS A 102 -2.50 -12.30 -17.96
N PRO A 103 -2.53 -11.43 -18.97
CA PRO A 103 -3.56 -10.41 -19.05
C PRO A 103 -4.92 -11.13 -18.97
N ALA A 104 -5.83 -10.59 -18.15
CA ALA A 104 -7.21 -11.03 -18.17
C ALA A 104 -7.67 -11.05 -19.64
N PRO A 105 -8.49 -12.03 -20.06
CA PRO A 105 -9.00 -12.05 -21.43
C PRO A 105 -9.58 -10.67 -21.73
N SER A 106 -8.97 -9.97 -22.69
CA SER A 106 -9.39 -8.64 -23.08
C SER A 106 -10.81 -8.76 -23.60
N CYS A 107 -11.75 -8.11 -22.91
CA CYS A 107 -13.01 -7.77 -23.54
C CYS A 107 -12.66 -6.92 -24.76
N ALA A 108 -13.13 -7.29 -25.95
CA ALA A 108 -12.85 -6.60 -27.23
C ALA A 108 -13.32 -5.13 -27.26
N ARG A 109 -13.84 -4.58 -26.15
CA ARG A 109 -14.34 -3.22 -26.00
C ARG A 109 -13.44 -2.30 -25.15
N CYS A 110 -12.37 -2.81 -24.54
CA CYS A 110 -11.54 -2.08 -23.58
C CYS A 110 -10.15 -1.67 -24.14
N GLU A 111 -9.94 -1.73 -25.46
CA GLU A 111 -8.61 -1.67 -26.07
C GLU A 111 -7.86 -0.32 -25.98
N ASP A 112 -8.44 0.75 -25.41
CA ASP A 112 -7.85 2.09 -25.49
C ASP A 112 -7.49 2.79 -24.16
N MET A 113 -7.54 2.12 -22.99
CA MET A 113 -6.99 2.69 -21.76
C MET A 113 -5.57 2.19 -21.51
N ARG A 114 -4.59 2.95 -22.02
CA ARG A 114 -3.17 2.76 -21.72
C ARG A 114 -2.95 2.75 -20.21
N PHE A 115 -2.42 1.62 -19.76
CA PHE A 115 -1.88 1.34 -18.43
C PHE A 115 -1.14 2.54 -17.82
N LEU A 116 -1.72 3.13 -16.77
CA LEU A 116 -0.97 3.84 -15.75
C LEU A 116 -1.31 3.20 -14.39
N ASP A 117 -0.28 2.62 -13.79
CA ASP A 117 -0.21 2.05 -12.44
C ASP A 117 -1.03 0.77 -12.13
N SER A 118 -0.28 -0.32 -11.95
CA SER A 118 -0.70 -1.69 -11.63
C SER A 118 -1.41 -1.90 -10.29
N HIS A 119 -2.11 -0.91 -9.71
CA HIS A 119 -2.80 -1.11 -8.43
C HIS A 119 -4.14 -0.38 -8.22
N VAL A 120 -4.79 0.13 -9.29
CA VAL A 120 -6.20 0.56 -9.20
C VAL A 120 -6.97 0.06 -10.41
N ILE A 121 -7.33 -1.22 -10.42
CA ILE A 121 -8.50 -1.68 -11.16
C ILE A 121 -9.34 -2.44 -10.16
N LEU A 122 -10.39 -1.78 -9.67
CA LEU A 122 -11.66 -2.39 -9.28
C LEU A 122 -12.57 -1.27 -8.77
N GLU A 123 -13.06 -0.45 -9.69
CA GLU A 123 -14.48 -0.11 -9.73
C GLU A 123 -14.91 -0.03 -11.20
N GLN A 124 -15.46 -1.16 -11.66
CA GLN A 124 -16.55 -1.28 -12.63
C GLN A 124 -16.27 -0.96 -14.12
N CYS A 125 -15.85 -2.00 -14.87
CA CYS A 125 -16.46 -2.21 -16.20
C CYS A 125 -17.84 -2.86 -15.99
N LEU A 126 -18.89 -2.03 -15.87
CA LEU A 126 -20.28 -2.48 -15.67
C LEU A 126 -20.79 -3.44 -16.75
N ASP A 127 -20.21 -3.42 -17.96
CA ASP A 127 -20.62 -4.26 -19.09
C ASP A 127 -20.20 -5.75 -18.98
N CYS A 128 -19.39 -6.15 -17.99
CA CYS A 128 -18.85 -7.52 -17.87
C CYS A 128 -19.37 -8.32 -16.66
N ASN A 129 -20.40 -7.84 -15.95
CA ASN A 129 -21.00 -8.57 -14.84
C ASN A 129 -22.19 -9.44 -15.30
N PRO A 130 -22.09 -10.79 -15.34
CA PRO A 130 -23.21 -11.65 -15.73
C PRO A 130 -24.30 -11.79 -14.65
N GLU A 131 -24.14 -11.20 -13.46
CA GLU A 131 -25.11 -11.33 -12.35
C GLU A 131 -26.10 -10.17 -12.21
N ILE A 132 -26.13 -9.22 -13.16
CA ILE A 132 -27.15 -8.15 -13.18
C ILE A 132 -28.17 -8.46 -14.27
N PRO A 133 -29.44 -8.78 -13.94
CA PRO A 133 -30.46 -8.97 -14.96
C PRO A 133 -30.68 -7.66 -15.73
N LYS A 134 -30.79 -7.78 -17.06
CA LYS A 134 -31.07 -6.66 -17.98
C LYS A 134 -32.42 -6.02 -17.74
#